data_AF-F0GXF6-F1
#
_entry.id   AF-F0GXF6-F1
#
_cell.length_a   1.000
_cell.length_b   1.000
_cell.length_c   1.000
_cell.angle_alpha   90.00
_cell.angle_beta   90.00
_cell.angle_gamma   90.00
#
_symmetry.space_group_name_H-M   'P 1'
#
loop_
_entity.id
_entity.type
_entity.pdbx_description
1 polymer ?
#
loop_
_entity_poly.entity_id
_entity_poly.type
_entity_poly.pdbx_seq_one_letter_code
_entity_poly.pdbx_strand_id
1 'polypeptide(L)'
;MKKLELCIKRNLFNNFKSIRSKKDIILLLLESIKNLMLYRDNIVEFSDVDIITDDDEMRIVIYIDKMKRIFYCTKNKVQSLSFPFNVNKDNDIKFYYKNIEIDFKLISTLIRIFSNDNMDNSLTLIDSLLNDYEYSNSTKEYQNLLEELLLSLSIF
;
A
#
# COMPACT_ATOMS: atom_id res chain seq x y z
N MET A 1 -3.33 -16.81 -13.91
CA MET A 1 -3.29 -15.33 -13.69
C MET A 1 -3.80 -15.11 -12.27
N LYS A 2 -2.91 -14.93 -11.29
CA LYS A 2 -3.33 -14.90 -9.87
C LYS A 2 -3.97 -13.53 -9.56
N LYS A 3 -5.20 -13.56 -9.06
CA LYS A 3 -5.94 -12.37 -8.60
C LYS A 3 -6.36 -12.63 -7.17
N LEU A 4 -6.10 -11.69 -6.28
CA LEU A 4 -6.40 -11.83 -4.85
C LEU A 4 -7.43 -10.80 -4.46
N GLU A 5 -8.35 -11.16 -3.57
CA GLU A 5 -9.31 -10.20 -3.01
C GLU A 5 -9.33 -10.21 -1.48
N LEU A 6 -9.55 -9.03 -0.92
CA LEU A 6 -9.85 -8.80 0.49
C LEU A 6 -11.12 -7.96 0.59
N CYS A 7 -12.16 -8.51 1.23
CA CYS A 7 -13.33 -7.75 1.63
C CYS A 7 -13.09 -7.14 3.01
N ILE A 8 -13.28 -5.83 3.13
CA ILE A 8 -12.92 -5.07 4.32
C ILE A 8 -13.86 -3.88 4.52
N LYS A 9 -14.01 -3.43 5.77
CA LYS A 9 -14.76 -2.22 6.06
C LYS A 9 -14.01 -0.98 5.57
N ARG A 10 -14.70 -0.11 4.85
CA ARG A 10 -14.18 1.13 4.27
C ARG A 10 -13.59 2.08 5.32
N ASN A 11 -14.14 2.09 6.53
CA ASN A 11 -13.68 2.93 7.63
C ASN A 11 -12.27 2.58 8.14
N LEU A 12 -11.70 1.43 7.74
CA LEU A 12 -10.32 1.05 8.04
C LEU A 12 -9.29 1.79 7.17
N PHE A 13 -9.76 2.59 6.21
CA PHE A 13 -8.94 3.43 5.33
C PHE A 13 -9.25 4.91 5.54
N ASN A 14 -8.37 5.60 6.25
CA ASN A 14 -8.53 7.02 6.51
C ASN A 14 -8.40 7.83 5.21
N ASN A 15 -7.52 7.38 4.29
CA ASN A 15 -7.20 8.08 3.05
C ASN A 15 -8.14 7.77 1.88
N PHE A 16 -9.21 6.99 2.10
CA PHE A 16 -10.15 6.60 1.04
C PHE A 16 -11.29 7.62 0.79
N LYS A 17 -11.31 8.76 1.49
CA LYS A 17 -12.40 9.74 1.38
C LYS A 17 -12.35 10.56 0.09
N SER A 18 -11.19 11.09 -0.26
CA SER A 18 -11.00 11.91 -1.46
C SER A 18 -9.53 11.89 -1.86
N ILE A 19 -9.21 11.26 -2.99
CA ILE A 19 -7.88 11.34 -3.59
C ILE A 19 -7.78 12.69 -4.28
N ARG A 20 -7.01 13.62 -3.70
CA ARG A 20 -6.81 14.99 -4.20
C ARG A 20 -5.37 15.23 -4.63
N SER A 21 -4.46 14.44 -4.10
CA SER A 21 -3.03 14.56 -4.30
C SER A 21 -2.38 13.21 -4.50
N LYS A 22 -1.16 13.23 -5.03
CA LYS A 22 -0.28 12.07 -5.09
C LYS A 22 -0.01 11.47 -3.71
N LYS A 23 0.05 12.32 -2.68
CA LYS A 23 0.20 11.88 -1.29
C LYS A 23 -0.95 10.97 -0.85
N ASP A 24 -2.18 11.30 -1.21
CA ASP A 24 -3.35 10.47 -0.88
C ASP A 24 -3.25 9.09 -1.55
N ILE A 25 -2.74 9.03 -2.78
CA ILE A 25 -2.50 7.76 -3.51
C ILE A 25 -1.46 6.91 -2.77
N ILE A 26 -0.32 7.50 -2.40
CA ILE A 26 0.77 6.79 -1.72
C ILE A 26 0.32 6.28 -0.35
N LEU A 27 -0.34 7.13 0.44
CA LEU A 27 -0.86 6.74 1.76
C LEU A 27 -1.93 5.66 1.63
N LEU A 28 -2.83 5.75 0.64
CA LEU A 28 -3.82 4.71 0.37
C LEU A 28 -3.15 3.37 0.02
N LEU A 29 -2.12 3.37 -0.83
CA LEU A 29 -1.35 2.17 -1.18
C LEU A 29 -0.68 1.53 0.05
N LEU A 30 -0.03 2.34 0.88
CA LEU A 30 0.64 1.88 2.09
C LEU A 30 -0.36 1.35 3.14
N GLU A 31 -1.48 2.05 3.36
CA GLU A 31 -2.60 1.56 4.19
C GLU A 31 -3.16 0.24 3.65
N SER A 32 -3.21 0.08 2.33
CA SER A 32 -3.68 -1.16 1.70
C SER A 32 -2.77 -2.32 2.03
N ILE A 33 -1.47 -2.16 1.87
CA ILE A 33 -0.50 -3.21 2.19
C ILE A 33 -0.56 -3.55 3.67
N LYS A 34 -0.60 -2.53 4.55
CA LYS A 34 -0.75 -2.72 5.98
C LYS A 34 -1.99 -3.57 6.30
N ASN A 35 -3.15 -3.23 5.74
CA ASN A 35 -4.38 -3.98 5.96
C ASN A 35 -4.32 -5.39 5.35
N LEU A 36 -3.75 -5.55 4.16
CA LEU A 36 -3.57 -6.86 3.53
C LEU A 36 -2.65 -7.77 4.36
N MET A 37 -1.63 -7.22 5.01
CA MET A 37 -0.77 -7.97 5.93
C MET A 37 -1.49 -8.33 7.24
N LEU A 38 -2.37 -7.44 7.75
CA LEU A 38 -3.12 -7.67 8.99
C LEU A 38 -4.22 -8.71 8.81
N TYR A 39 -4.92 -8.67 7.69
CA TYR A 39 -6.06 -9.53 7.37
C TYR A 39 -5.70 -10.60 6.33
N ARG A 40 -4.44 -11.06 6.32
CA ARG A 40 -3.92 -11.98 5.30
C ARG A 40 -4.70 -13.29 5.22
N ASP A 41 -5.19 -13.77 6.36
CA ASP A 41 -5.97 -15.01 6.48
C ASP A 41 -7.35 -14.89 5.82
N ASN A 42 -7.84 -13.66 5.61
CA ASN A 42 -9.11 -13.37 4.95
C ASN A 42 -8.96 -13.17 3.43
N ILE A 43 -7.75 -13.24 2.89
CA ILE A 43 -7.51 -13.00 1.46
C ILE A 43 -7.77 -14.27 0.66
N VAL A 44 -8.75 -14.19 -0.24
CA VAL A 44 -9.16 -15.30 -1.10
C VAL A 44 -8.73 -15.07 -2.54
N GLU A 45 -8.83 -16.11 -3.37
CA GLU A 45 -8.64 -15.95 -4.82
C GLU A 45 -9.87 -15.26 -5.41
N PHE A 46 -9.63 -14.23 -6.21
CA PHE A 46 -10.69 -13.46 -6.84
C PHE A 46 -11.26 -14.26 -8.02
N SER A 47 -12.54 -14.61 -7.94
CA SER A 47 -13.29 -15.31 -8.99
C SER A 47 -14.06 -14.33 -9.87
N ASP A 48 -14.96 -13.54 -9.26
CA ASP A 48 -15.79 -12.56 -9.95
C ASP A 48 -16.22 -11.40 -9.04
N VAL A 49 -16.69 -10.30 -9.62
CA VAL A 49 -17.17 -9.13 -8.87
C VAL A 49 -18.64 -9.31 -8.52
N ASP A 50 -18.95 -9.64 -7.26
CA ASP A 50 -20.30 -9.43 -6.76
C ASP A 50 -20.57 -7.93 -6.60
N ILE A 51 -21.82 -7.55 -6.84
CA ILE A 51 -22.27 -6.17 -6.61
C ILE A 51 -22.18 -5.90 -5.10
N ILE A 52 -21.30 -4.97 -4.73
CA ILE A 52 -21.21 -4.47 -3.35
C ILE A 52 -22.47 -3.65 -3.07
N THR A 53 -23.31 -4.10 -2.14
CA THR A 53 -24.57 -3.43 -1.81
C THR A 53 -24.46 -2.48 -0.61
N ASP A 54 -23.52 -2.76 0.30
CA ASP A 54 -23.25 -1.96 1.49
C ASP A 54 -22.27 -0.81 1.19
N ASP A 55 -22.61 0.39 1.65
CA ASP A 55 -21.78 1.59 1.47
C ASP A 55 -20.54 1.60 2.39
N ASP A 56 -20.56 0.79 3.46
CA ASP A 56 -19.45 0.59 4.39
C ASP A 56 -18.50 -0.54 3.96
N GLU A 57 -18.87 -1.33 2.95
CA GLU A 57 -18.01 -2.38 2.41
C GLU A 57 -17.12 -1.87 1.28
N MET A 58 -15.89 -2.38 1.28
CA MET A 58 -14.94 -2.17 0.22
C MET A 58 -14.26 -3.50 -0.10
N ARG A 59 -14.10 -3.77 -1.39
CA ARG A 59 -13.32 -4.91 -1.88
C ARG A 59 -12.02 -4.40 -2.49
N ILE A 60 -10.91 -4.94 -2.01
CA ILE A 60 -9.58 -4.67 -2.53
C ILE A 60 -9.18 -5.85 -3.39
N VAL A 61 -8.93 -5.62 -4.68
CA VAL A 61 -8.52 -6.69 -5.61
C VAL A 61 -7.12 -6.40 -6.14
N ILE A 62 -6.19 -7.32 -5.95
CA ILE A 62 -4.82 -7.23 -6.46
C ILE A 62 -4.68 -8.15 -7.67
N TYR A 63 -4.33 -7.55 -8.81
CA TYR A 63 -4.01 -8.26 -10.04
C TYR A 63 -2.51 -8.48 -10.14
N ILE A 64 -2.07 -9.72 -9.87
CA ILE A 64 -0.68 -10.17 -9.91
C ILE A 64 -0.37 -10.73 -11.31
N ASP A 65 -0.56 -9.90 -12.32
CA ASP A 65 -0.16 -10.19 -13.70
C ASP A 65 0.68 -9.02 -14.24
N LYS A 66 1.02 -9.03 -15.54
CA LYS A 66 1.84 -8.00 -16.21
C LYS A 66 1.46 -6.55 -15.91
N MET A 67 0.19 -6.29 -15.58
CA MET A 67 -0.30 -4.95 -15.29
C MET A 67 -0.01 -4.45 -13.86
N LYS A 68 0.27 -5.36 -12.90
CA LYS A 68 0.46 -5.09 -11.46
C LYS A 68 -0.44 -3.95 -10.95
N ARG A 69 -1.72 -4.22 -10.74
CA ARG A 69 -2.72 -3.22 -10.35
C ARG A 69 -3.45 -3.62 -9.08
N ILE A 70 -3.83 -2.61 -8.31
CA ILE A 70 -4.74 -2.74 -7.18
C ILE A 70 -6.03 -1.99 -7.50
N PHE A 71 -7.16 -2.62 -7.21
CA PHE A 71 -8.48 -2.08 -7.42
C PHE A 71 -9.18 -1.91 -6.09
N TYR A 72 -9.82 -0.77 -5.93
CA TYR A 72 -10.68 -0.47 -4.80
C TYR A 72 -12.10 -0.37 -5.32
N CYS A 73 -12.88 -1.41 -5.05
CA CYS A 73 -14.26 -1.51 -5.45
C CYS A 73 -15.14 -1.13 -4.26
N THR A 74 -15.99 -0.14 -4.45
CA THR A 74 -17.13 0.16 -3.58
C THR A 74 -18.41 0.08 -4.40
N LYS A 75 -19.56 0.15 -3.72
CA LYS A 75 -20.89 0.14 -4.34
C LYS A 75 -21.02 0.98 -5.62
N ASN A 76 -20.50 2.21 -5.60
CA ASN A 76 -20.71 3.19 -6.68
C ASN A 76 -19.45 3.54 -7.47
N LYS A 77 -18.28 3.01 -7.09
CA LYS A 77 -17.02 3.44 -7.67
C LYS A 77 -15.98 2.33 -7.66
N VAL A 78 -15.29 2.18 -8.79
CA VAL A 78 -14.08 1.37 -8.88
C VAL A 78 -12.90 2.31 -9.16
N GLN A 79 -11.86 2.22 -8.34
CA GLN A 79 -10.61 2.95 -8.55
C GLN A 79 -9.49 1.96 -8.83
N SER A 80 -8.66 2.24 -9.82
CA SER A 80 -7.51 1.41 -10.16
C SER A 80 -6.24 2.22 -10.03
N LEU A 81 -5.28 1.69 -9.29
CA LEU A 81 -3.93 2.25 -9.13
C LEU A 81 -2.93 1.19 -9.57
N SER A 82 -1.81 1.60 -10.18
CA SER A 82 -0.72 0.64 -10.35
C SER A 82 -0.10 0.32 -8.99
N PHE A 83 0.29 -0.94 -8.85
CA PHE A 83 0.72 -1.54 -7.60
C PHE A 83 2.22 -1.87 -7.75
N PRO A 84 3.11 -1.09 -7.11
CA PRO A 84 4.55 -1.20 -7.35
C PRO A 84 5.18 -2.43 -6.67
N PHE A 85 4.40 -3.22 -5.94
CA PHE A 85 4.86 -4.35 -5.15
C PHE A 85 4.56 -5.69 -5.84
N ASN A 86 5.43 -6.66 -5.59
CA ASN A 86 5.19 -8.06 -5.94
C ASN A 86 4.43 -8.72 -4.80
N VAL A 87 3.56 -9.66 -5.13
CA VAL A 87 2.85 -10.48 -4.15
C VAL A 87 3.18 -11.94 -4.42
N ASN A 88 3.63 -12.64 -3.39
CA ASN A 88 3.72 -14.10 -3.43
C ASN A 88 2.58 -14.69 -2.57
N LYS A 89 1.85 -15.63 -3.16
CA LYS A 89 0.84 -16.46 -2.50
C LYS A 89 1.20 -17.91 -2.80
N ASP A 90 2.12 -18.42 -1.99
CA ASP A 90 2.45 -19.85 -1.93
C ASP A 90 1.72 -20.46 -0.72
N ASN A 91 2.28 -20.31 0.49
CA ASN A 91 1.65 -20.76 1.74
C ASN A 91 1.04 -19.61 2.57
N ASP A 92 1.67 -18.44 2.52
CA ASP A 92 1.21 -17.22 3.16
C ASP A 92 1.37 -16.05 2.18
N ILE A 93 0.62 -14.98 2.39
CA ILE A 93 0.67 -13.82 1.52
C ILE A 93 1.78 -12.90 1.98
N LYS A 94 2.78 -12.77 1.11
CA LYS A 94 3.95 -11.94 1.33
C LYS A 94 4.08 -10.87 0.26
N PHE A 95 4.47 -9.69 0.69
CA PHE A 95 4.68 -8.53 -0.17
C PHE A 95 6.16 -8.29 -0.35
N TYR A 96 6.57 -7.94 -1.56
CA TYR A 96 7.97 -7.69 -1.88
C TYR A 96 8.10 -6.43 -2.70
N TYR A 97 9.19 -5.72 -2.49
CA TYR A 97 9.67 -4.72 -3.42
C TYR A 97 10.96 -5.24 -4.05
N LYS A 98 10.98 -5.35 -5.38
CA LYS A 98 11.97 -6.16 -6.12
C LYS A 98 12.01 -7.59 -5.55
N ASN A 99 13.06 -7.92 -4.78
CA ASN A 99 13.30 -9.23 -4.18
C ASN A 99 13.39 -9.17 -2.65
N ILE A 100 13.06 -8.04 -2.02
CA ILE A 100 13.15 -7.84 -0.58
C ILE A 100 11.74 -7.88 0.01
N GLU A 101 11.54 -8.71 1.04
CA GLU A 101 10.26 -8.84 1.73
C GLU A 101 9.96 -7.56 2.50
N ILE A 102 8.72 -7.08 2.38
CA ILE A 102 8.24 -5.89 3.06
C ILE A 102 7.61 -6.33 4.37
N ASP A 103 8.09 -5.75 5.46
CA ASP A 103 7.54 -5.97 6.78
C ASP A 103 6.66 -4.79 7.25
N PHE A 104 5.99 -5.00 8.39
CA PHE A 104 5.15 -3.98 9.00
C PHE A 104 5.93 -2.74 9.43
N LYS A 105 7.19 -2.91 9.81
CA LYS A 105 8.05 -1.82 10.30
C LYS A 105 8.33 -0.84 9.16
N LEU A 106 8.69 -1.35 7.99
CA LEU A 106 8.95 -0.60 6.78
C LEU A 106 7.71 0.19 6.34
N ILE A 107 6.56 -0.48 6.22
CA ILE A 107 5.30 0.16 5.83
C ILE A 107 4.88 1.23 6.85
N SER A 108 4.99 0.96 8.14
CA SER A 108 4.60 1.92 9.18
C SER A 108 5.51 3.14 9.18
N THR A 109 6.81 2.97 8.91
CA THR A 109 7.78 4.06 8.78
C THR A 109 7.45 4.93 7.56
N LEU A 110 7.18 4.33 6.40
CA LEU A 110 6.77 5.07 5.20
C LEU A 110 5.47 5.84 5.40
N ILE A 111 4.46 5.23 6.05
CA ILE A 111 3.21 5.93 6.38
C ILE A 111 3.49 7.15 7.26
N ARG A 112 4.35 7.03 8.27
CA ARG A 112 4.69 8.13 9.18
C ARG A 112 5.36 9.28 8.44
N ILE A 113 6.38 9.00 7.62
CA ILE A 113 7.09 10.00 6.81
C ILE A 113 6.10 10.72 5.90
N PHE A 114 5.34 9.98 5.09
CA PHE A 114 4.43 10.59 4.14
C PHE A 114 3.22 11.28 4.78
N SER A 115 2.80 10.87 5.98
CA SER A 115 1.70 11.53 6.71
C SER A 115 2.12 12.91 7.22
N ASN A 116 3.35 13.06 7.69
CA ASN A 116 3.84 14.29 8.32
C ASN A 116 4.14 15.40 7.31
N ASP A 117 4.56 15.06 6.09
CA ASP A 117 5.02 16.08 5.13
C ASP A 117 4.03 16.41 4.02
N ASN A 118 4.10 17.64 3.55
CA ASN A 118 3.56 18.02 2.26
C ASN A 118 4.56 17.57 1.19
N MET A 119 4.12 16.76 0.22
CA MET A 119 4.97 16.25 -0.87
C MET A 119 5.33 17.30 -1.93
N ASP A 120 5.06 18.57 -1.65
CA ASP A 120 5.27 19.68 -2.59
C ASP A 120 6.77 19.98 -2.79
N ASN A 121 7.62 19.48 -1.89
CA ASN A 121 9.07 19.62 -1.94
C ASN A 121 9.76 18.30 -1.61
N SER A 122 10.69 17.84 -2.46
CA SER A 122 11.48 16.63 -2.19
C SER A 122 12.40 16.78 -0.97
N LEU A 123 12.83 18.00 -0.65
CA LEU A 123 13.72 18.25 0.50
C LEU A 123 13.00 17.98 1.83
N THR A 124 11.72 18.33 1.96
CA THR A 124 10.98 18.11 3.21
C THR A 124 10.76 16.64 3.49
N LEU A 125 10.55 15.81 2.45
CA LEU A 125 10.49 14.36 2.59
C LEU A 125 11.82 13.76 3.06
N ILE A 126 12.94 14.27 2.55
CA ILE A 126 14.28 13.85 2.98
C ILE A 126 14.50 14.27 4.43
N ASP A 127 14.15 15.49 4.81
CA ASP A 127 14.31 15.97 6.18
C ASP A 127 13.52 15.11 7.17
N SER A 128 12.28 14.75 6.85
CA SER A 128 11.48 13.86 7.71
C SER A 128 11.98 12.43 7.76
N LEU A 129 12.55 11.92 6.67
CA LEU A 129 13.25 10.64 6.69
C LEU A 129 14.46 10.71 7.65
N LEU A 130 15.31 11.73 7.52
CA LEU A 130 16.52 11.90 8.34
C LEU A 130 16.19 12.14 9.83
N ASN A 131 15.05 12.78 10.12
CA ASN A 131 14.58 13.01 11.49
C ASN A 131 13.79 11.81 12.07
N ASP A 132 13.53 10.76 11.30
CA ASP A 132 12.82 9.59 11.77
C ASP A 132 13.70 8.72 12.69
N TYR A 133 13.21 8.46 13.90
CA TYR A 133 13.94 7.69 14.91
C TYR A 133 14.21 6.24 14.46
N GLU A 134 13.26 5.59 13.80
CA GLU A 134 13.42 4.20 13.35
C GLU A 134 14.43 4.12 12.21
N TYR A 135 14.40 5.07 11.28
CA TYR A 135 15.40 5.18 10.22
C TYR A 135 16.81 5.39 10.79
N SER A 136 16.97 6.36 11.69
CA SER A 136 18.27 6.74 12.27
C SER A 136 18.94 5.60 13.04
N ASN A 137 18.15 4.72 13.67
CA ASN A 137 18.64 3.60 14.49
C ASN A 137 18.58 2.23 13.78
N SER A 138 18.41 2.21 12.45
CA SER A 138 18.31 0.98 11.66
C SER A 138 19.63 0.60 10.98
N THR A 139 19.70 -0.62 10.44
CA THR A 139 20.87 -1.08 9.68
C THR A 139 20.98 -0.35 8.34
N LYS A 140 22.18 -0.30 7.75
CA LYS A 140 22.36 0.35 6.46
C LYS A 140 21.55 -0.32 5.35
N GLU A 141 21.31 -1.64 5.42
CA GLU A 141 20.43 -2.30 4.45
C GLU A 141 18.98 -1.80 4.56
N TYR A 142 18.45 -1.64 5.78
CA TYR A 142 17.11 -1.11 5.99
C TYR A 142 16.98 0.35 5.51
N GLN A 143 17.98 1.18 5.83
CA GLN A 143 18.02 2.57 5.37
C GLN A 143 17.99 2.64 3.84
N ASN A 144 18.86 1.88 3.16
CA ASN A 144 18.90 1.86 1.70
C ASN A 144 17.58 1.40 1.09
N LEU A 145 16.93 0.38 1.67
CA LEU A 145 15.62 -0.09 1.22
C LEU A 145 14.55 1.00 1.38
N LEU A 146 14.51 1.67 2.54
CA LEU A 146 13.54 2.72 2.83
C LEU A 146 13.73 3.92 1.91
N GLU A 147 14.98 4.37 1.71
CA GLU A 147 15.34 5.44 0.76
C GLU A 147 14.87 5.09 -0.67
N GLU A 148 15.13 3.86 -1.12
CA GLU A 148 14.76 3.44 -2.47
C GLU A 148 13.24 3.38 -2.65
N LEU A 149 12.52 2.87 -1.65
CA LEU A 149 11.06 2.83 -1.65
C LEU A 149 10.46 4.23 -1.63
N LEU A 150 10.99 5.12 -0.78
CA LEU A 150 10.55 6.51 -0.68
C LEU A 150 10.64 7.20 -2.05
N LEU A 151 11.78 7.05 -2.74
CA LEU A 151 11.98 7.59 -4.08
C LEU A 151 11.03 6.96 -5.10
N SER A 152 10.90 5.63 -5.09
CA SER A 152 10.04 4.91 -6.04
C SER A 152 8.57 5.36 -5.94
N LEU A 153 8.06 5.52 -4.71
CA LEU A 153 6.71 5.97 -4.43
C LEU A 153 6.53 7.45 -4.77
N SER A 154 7.56 8.27 -4.58
CA SER A 154 7.53 9.70 -4.89
C SER A 154 7.59 10.00 -6.38
N ILE A 155 8.11 9.09 -7.21
CA ILE A 155 8.14 9.23 -8.68
C ILE A 155 6.86 8.68 -9.31
N PHE A 156 6.32 7.60 -8.75
CA PHE A 156 5.11 6.90 -9.21
C PHE A 156 3.85 7.77 -9.23
#